data_AF-A0A372LDB7-F1
#
_entry.id   AF-A0A372LDB7-F1
#
_cell.length_a   1.000
_cell.length_b   1.000
_cell.length_c   1.000
_cell.angle_alpha   90.00
_cell.angle_beta   90.00
_cell.angle_gamma   90.00
#
_symmetry.space_group_name_H-M   'P 1'
#
loop_
_entity.id
_entity.type
_entity.pdbx_description
1 polymer ?
#
loop_
_entity_poly.entity_id
_entity_poly.type
_entity_poly.pdbx_seq_one_letter_code
_entity_poly.pdbx_strand_id
1 'polypeptide(L)' 'MMKEKQRAGIELAKQKGKYKGRPKKYTEKNSIINQATEWYKQGDKTVKEISQVLGIGETTVYRVVKSRGITRSN' A
#
# COMPACT_ATOMS: atom_id res chain seq x y z
N MET A 1 7.24 -4.13 37.68
CA MET A 1 8.35 -3.21 37.35
C MET A 1 8.84 -3.23 35.90
N MET A 2 9.42 -4.30 35.34
CA MET A 2 9.98 -4.29 33.96
C MET A 2 8.94 -3.90 32.90
N LYS A 3 7.74 -4.49 32.95
CA LYS A 3 6.65 -4.23 32.00
C LYS A 3 6.09 -2.80 32.08
N GLU A 4 6.09 -2.19 33.26
CA GLU A 4 5.59 -0.82 33.47
C GLU A 4 6.55 0.21 32.88
N LYS A 5 7.86 0.03 33.12
CA LYS A 5 8.91 0.86 32.51
C LYS A 5 8.87 0.77 30.98
N GLN A 6 8.68 -0.44 30.45
CA GLN A 6 8.52 -0.65 29.00
C GLN A 6 7.28 0.07 28.45
N ARG A 7 6.13 -0.02 29.14
CA ARG A 7 4.90 0.68 28.74
C ARG A 7 5.10 2.19 28.70
N ALA A 8 5.69 2.78 29.74
CA ALA A 8 6.00 4.21 29.79
C ALA A 8 6.92 4.64 28.63
N GLY A 9 7.92 3.83 28.30
CA GLY A 9 8.80 4.08 27.14
C GLY A 9 8.07 3.99 25.79
N ILE A 10 7.21 2.98 25.62
CA ILE A 10 6.37 2.82 24.41
C ILE A 10 5.42 4.01 24.27
N GLU A 11 4.79 4.46 25.36
CA GLU A 11 3.87 5.58 25.36
C GLU A 11 4.56 6.89 24.98
N LEU A 12 5.73 7.17 25.55
CA LEU A 12 6.55 8.32 25.16
C LEU A 12 6.94 8.28 23.68
N ALA A 13 7.29 7.10 23.15
CA ALA A 13 7.64 6.96 21.74
C ALA A 13 6.41 7.03 20.80
N LYS A 14 5.22 6.63 21.27
CA LYS A 14 3.94 6.86 20.57
C LYS A 14 3.59 8.35 20.52
N GLN A 15 3.72 9.07 21.63
CA GLN A 15 3.53 10.54 21.68
C GLN A 15 4.50 11.26 20.73
N LYS A 16 5.75 10.80 20.65
CA LYS A 16 6.76 11.31 19.69
C LYS A 16 6.51 10.88 18.23
N GLY A 17 5.43 10.15 17.95
CA GLY A 17 5.07 9.71 16.59
C GLY A 17 6.04 8.72 15.95
N LYS A 18 6.87 8.01 16.74
CA LYS A 18 7.84 7.04 16.21
C LYS A 18 7.18 5.76 15.70
N TYR A 19 6.07 5.35 16.30
CA TYR A 19 5.32 4.15 15.89
C TYR A 19 4.38 4.47 14.73
N LYS A 20 4.87 4.33 13.49
CA LYS A 20 4.09 4.51 12.24
C LYS A 20 3.61 3.20 11.60
N GLY A 21 3.60 2.12 12.39
CA GLY A 21 3.26 0.77 11.91
C GLY A 21 4.30 0.18 10.97
N ARG A 22 3.89 -0.85 10.20
CA ARG A 22 4.76 -1.49 9.20
C ARG A 22 4.96 -0.55 8.01
N PRO A 23 6.20 -0.32 7.55
CA PRO A 23 6.45 0.42 6.31
C PRO A 23 5.70 -0.18 5.13
N LYS A 24 5.18 0.68 4.24
CA LYS A 24 4.48 0.22 3.03
C LYS A 24 5.46 -0.56 2.15
N LYS A 25 5.10 -1.78 1.76
CA LYS A 25 5.91 -2.62 0.85
C LYS A 25 6.10 -1.95 -0.52
N TYR A 26 5.05 -1.30 -1.01
CA TYR A 26 5.08 -0.58 -2.28
C TYR A 26 5.00 0.91 -2.02
N THR A 27 6.02 1.64 -2.50
CA THR A 27 6.10 3.10 -2.45
C THR A 27 5.64 3.68 -3.78
N GLU A 28 5.31 4.97 -3.83
CA GLU A 28 4.86 5.65 -5.05
C GLU A 28 5.86 5.60 -6.20
N LYS A 29 7.15 5.48 -5.88
CA LYS A 29 8.25 5.32 -6.85
C LYS A 29 8.41 3.88 -7.37
N ASN A 30 7.58 2.93 -6.93
CA ASN A 30 7.72 1.54 -7.36
C ASN A 30 7.19 1.39 -8.80
N SER A 31 8.06 0.96 -9.71
CA SER A 31 7.75 0.76 -11.13
C SER A 31 6.55 -0.15 -11.35
N ILE A 32 6.45 -1.24 -10.56
CA ILE A 32 5.36 -2.22 -10.66
C ILE A 32 4.00 -1.57 -10.40
N ILE A 33 3.92 -0.69 -9.40
CA ILE A 33 2.68 -0.01 -9.04
C ILE A 33 2.28 1.01 -10.10
N ASN A 34 3.26 1.72 -10.66
CA ASN A 34 3.01 2.68 -11.73
C ASN A 34 2.52 1.98 -12.99
N GLN A 35 3.15 0.87 -13.37
CA GLN A 35 2.72 0.05 -14.50
C GLN A 35 1.34 -0.57 -14.30
N ALA A 36 1.05 -1.11 -13.10
CA ALA A 36 -0.28 -1.63 -12.77
C ALA A 36 -1.36 -0.55 -12.88
N THR A 37 -1.04 0.67 -12.45
CA THR A 37 -1.96 1.81 -12.52
C THR A 37 -2.23 2.21 -13.96
N GLU A 38 -1.19 2.23 -14.80
CA GLU A 38 -1.31 2.58 -16.22
C GLU A 38 -2.15 1.56 -16.98
N TRP A 39 -1.86 0.26 -16.81
CA TRP A 39 -2.65 -0.81 -17.42
C TRP A 39 -4.10 -0.82 -16.92
N TYR A 40 -4.32 -0.45 -15.66
CA TYR A 40 -5.67 -0.27 -15.15
C TYR A 40 -6.38 0.89 -15.86
N LYS A 41 -5.72 2.04 -16.06
CA LYS A 41 -6.30 3.18 -16.79
C LYS A 41 -6.60 2.86 -18.26
N GLN A 42 -5.73 2.12 -18.93
CA GLN A 42 -5.84 1.80 -20.36
C GLN A 42 -7.10 0.99 -20.72
N GLY A 43 -7.69 0.25 -19.78
CA GLY A 43 -8.90 -0.53 -20.07
C GLY A 43 -8.62 -1.96 -20.55
N ASP A 44 -7.51 -2.20 -21.23
CA ASP A 44 -7.28 -3.40 -22.04
C ASP A 44 -7.15 -4.72 -21.26
N LYS A 45 -6.72 -4.66 -19.99
CA LYS A 45 -6.48 -5.85 -19.16
C LYS A 45 -7.36 -5.83 -17.93
N THR A 46 -7.78 -7.02 -17.52
CA THR A 46 -8.48 -7.23 -16.24
C THR A 46 -7.50 -7.12 -15.06
N VAL A 47 -8.01 -6.82 -13.87
CA VAL A 47 -7.18 -6.73 -12.66
C VAL A 47 -6.48 -8.06 -12.36
N LYS A 48 -7.11 -9.18 -12.70
CA LYS A 48 -6.56 -10.52 -12.54
C LYS A 48 -5.34 -10.74 -13.43
N GLU A 49 -5.41 -10.35 -14.69
CA GLU A 49 -4.28 -10.45 -15.63
C GLU A 49 -3.14 -9.52 -15.22
N ILE A 50 -3.46 -8.28 -14.83
CA ILE A 50 -2.46 -7.33 -14.31
C ILE A 50 -1.75 -7.91 -13.07
N SER A 51 -2.51 -8.51 -12.16
CA SER A 51 -2.01 -9.16 -10.95
C SER A 51 -1.05 -10.31 -11.28
N GLN A 52 -1.42 -11.16 -12.24
CA GLN A 52 -0.62 -12.31 -12.64
C GLN A 52 0.68 -11.90 -13.33
N VAL A 53 0.62 -10.95 -14.27
CA VAL A 53 1.79 -10.50 -15.03
C VAL A 53 2.80 -9.77 -14.13
N LEU A 54 2.30 -8.95 -13.20
CA LEU A 54 3.15 -8.13 -12.33
C LEU A 54 3.52 -8.79 -11.00
N GLY A 55 2.97 -9.97 -10.70
CA GLY A 55 3.24 -10.69 -9.45
C GLY A 55 2.77 -9.97 -8.18
N ILE A 56 1.78 -9.08 -8.30
CA ILE A 56 1.18 -8.36 -7.17
C ILE A 56 -0.23 -8.88 -6.93
N GLY A 57 -0.66 -9.01 -5.68
CA GLY A 57 -2.04 -9.43 -5.38
C GLY A 57 -3.06 -8.41 -5.88
N GLU A 58 -4.22 -8.87 -6.34
CA GLU A 58 -5.33 -8.04 -6.84
C GLU A 58 -5.74 -6.94 -5.84
N THR A 59 -5.75 -7.27 -4.54
CA THR A 59 -6.04 -6.31 -3.46
C THR A 59 -5.06 -5.14 -3.40
N THR A 60 -3.83 -5.35 -3.88
CA THR A 60 -2.82 -4.29 -4.01
C THR A 60 -3.19 -3.36 -5.15
N VAL A 61 -3.59 -3.90 -6.30
CA VAL A 61 -4.03 -3.12 -7.47
C VAL A 61 -5.22 -2.25 -7.09
N TYR A 62 -6.29 -2.83 -6.55
CA TYR A 62 -7.48 -2.07 -6.14
C TYR A 62 -7.17 -0.99 -5.11
N ARG A 63 -6.34 -1.29 -4.11
CA ARG A 63 -5.93 -0.32 -3.08
C ARG A 63 -5.15 0.85 -3.67
N VAL A 64 -4.25 0.59 -4.61
CA VAL A 64 -3.47 1.63 -5.29
C VAL A 64 -4.39 2.51 -6.13
N VAL A 65 -5.25 1.90 -6.94
CA VAL A 65 -6.20 2.59 -7.80
C VAL A 65 -7.12 3.49 -6.98
N LYS A 66 -7.70 2.96 -5.89
CA LYS A 66 -8.52 3.72 -4.94
C LYS A 66 -7.74 4.85 -4.27
N SER A 67 -6.50 4.59 -3.82
CA SER A 67 -5.64 5.61 -3.22
C SER A 67 -5.25 6.73 -4.19
N ARG A 68 -5.24 6.44 -5.49
CA ARG A 68 -4.92 7.40 -6.56
C ARG A 68 -6.18 8.07 -7.15
N GLY A 69 -7.37 7.73 -6.66
CA GLY A 69 -8.64 8.27 -7.17
C GLY A 69 -8.95 7.89 -8.61
N ILE A 70 -8.38 6.78 -9.10
CA ILE A 70 -8.58 6.35 -10.48
C ILE A 70 -9.84 5.50 -10.54
N THR A 71 -10.78 5.88 -11.39
CA THR A 71 -12.00 5.13 -11.67
C THR A 71 -11.99 4.69 -13.13
N ARG A 72 -12.39 3.45 -13.40
CA ARG A 72 -12.80 3.07 -14.75
C ARG A 72 -14.26 3.50 -14.90
N SER A 73 -14.50 4.42 -15.83
CA SER A 73 -15.85 4.62 -16.38
C SER A 73 -16.18 3.37 -17.18
N ASN A 74 -17.33 2.76 -16.87
CA ASN A 74 -17.88 1.68 -17.69
C ASN A 74 -18.58 2.28 -18.92
#